data_AF-A0A2D6PPT2-F1
#
_entry.id   AF-A0A2D6PPT2-F1
#
_cell.length_a   1.000
_cell.length_b   1.000
_cell.length_c   1.000
_cell.angle_alpha   90.00
_cell.angle_beta   90.00
_cell.angle_gamma   90.00
#
_symmetry.space_group_name_H-M   'P 1'
#
loop_
_entity.id
_entity.type
_entity.pdbx_description
1 polymer ?
#
loop_
_entity_poly.entity_id
_entity_poly.type
_entity_poly.pdbx_seq_one_letter_code
_entity_poly.pdbx_strand_id
1 'polypeptide(L)'
;MISSTFDEPSARHVQVAEMVIEKAKRMVEAGRDVVILLDSITRLARAYNSETQNSGRILSGGVDASALQKPKRFFGAARNIEEGGSLTILATALIETGSRMDEVIFEEFKGTGNLEIVLDRRVADRRIFPALEIQKSGTRKEELLLDPDELKRIYMLRKVLHDMNPIESMELLLDRMRKTRSNAEFLLSMNV
;
A
#
# COMPACT_ATOMS: atom_id res chain seq x y z
N MET A 1 -4.05 10.54 -16.72
CA MET A 1 -4.33 10.74 -15.29
C MET A 1 -5.83 10.94 -15.14
N ILE A 2 -6.49 10.16 -14.28
CA ILE A 2 -7.91 10.36 -13.95
C ILE A 2 -7.92 10.91 -12.54
N SER A 3 -8.54 12.06 -12.34
CA SER A 3 -8.55 12.76 -11.05
C SER A 3 -9.95 13.28 -10.73
N SER A 4 -10.28 13.28 -9.45
CA SER A 4 -11.43 13.98 -8.89
C SER A 4 -10.93 14.73 -7.67
N THR A 5 -10.84 16.06 -7.78
CA THR A 5 -10.27 16.93 -6.73
C THR A 5 -11.22 17.02 -5.53
N PHE A 6 -10.73 17.46 -4.38
CA PHE A 6 -11.51 17.55 -3.14
C PHE A 6 -12.75 18.44 -3.24
N ASP A 7 -12.85 19.31 -4.26
CA ASP A 7 -14.00 20.17 -4.52
C ASP A 7 -15.22 19.39 -5.04
N GLU A 8 -15.01 18.18 -5.53
CA GLU A 8 -16.06 17.32 -6.07
C GLU A 8 -16.81 16.58 -4.94
N PRO A 9 -18.11 16.29 -5.09
CA PRO A 9 -18.88 15.58 -4.08
C PRO A 9 -18.43 14.11 -3.95
N SER A 10 -18.68 13.51 -2.79
CA SER A 10 -18.39 12.08 -2.51
C SER A 10 -18.96 11.14 -3.57
N ALA A 11 -20.19 11.37 -4.03
CA ALA A 11 -20.81 10.64 -5.14
C ALA A 11 -19.96 10.63 -6.42
N ARG A 12 -19.30 11.75 -6.75
CA ARG A 12 -18.42 11.86 -7.93
C ARG A 12 -17.17 11.01 -7.75
N HIS A 13 -16.55 11.03 -6.57
CA HIS A 13 -15.39 10.18 -6.28
C HIS A 13 -15.72 8.69 -6.43
N VAL A 14 -16.86 8.27 -5.88
CA VAL A 14 -17.34 6.88 -5.98
C VAL A 14 -17.56 6.51 -7.44
N GLN A 15 -18.28 7.35 -8.20
CA GLN A 15 -18.56 7.11 -9.61
C GLN A 15 -17.28 6.98 -10.45
N VAL A 16 -16.31 7.88 -10.26
CA VAL A 16 -15.04 7.85 -10.98
C VAL A 16 -14.26 6.58 -10.64
N ALA A 17 -14.19 6.21 -9.36
CA ALA A 17 -13.52 4.98 -8.95
C ALA A 17 -14.18 3.72 -9.56
N GLU A 18 -15.51 3.64 -9.57
CA GLU A 18 -16.25 2.53 -10.17
C GLU A 18 -16.01 2.41 -11.68
N MET A 19 -15.98 3.52 -12.41
CA MET A 19 -15.64 3.51 -13.84
C MET A 19 -14.20 3.05 -14.09
N VAL A 20 -13.25 3.52 -13.28
CA VAL A 20 -11.83 3.17 -13.41
C VAL A 20 -11.61 1.68 -13.19
N ILE A 21 -12.21 1.11 -12.14
CA ILE A 21 -12.02 -0.31 -11.82
C ILE A 21 -12.67 -1.23 -12.85
N GLU A 22 -13.85 -0.88 -13.36
CA GLU A 22 -14.50 -1.66 -14.41
C GLU A 22 -13.69 -1.63 -15.71
N LYS A 23 -13.16 -0.45 -16.10
CA LYS A 23 -12.24 -0.36 -17.25
C LYS A 23 -11.00 -1.23 -17.05
N ALA A 24 -10.38 -1.19 -15.87
CA ALA A 24 -9.19 -1.98 -15.56
C ALA A 24 -9.48 -3.49 -15.65
N LYS A 25 -10.60 -3.96 -15.10
CA LYS A 25 -11.03 -5.37 -15.22
C LYS A 25 -11.17 -5.80 -16.66
N ARG A 26 -11.82 -5.00 -17.52
CA ARG A 26 -11.99 -5.32 -18.95
C ARG A 26 -10.66 -5.40 -19.70
N MET A 27 -9.71 -4.54 -19.34
CA MET A 27 -8.36 -4.59 -19.92
C MET A 27 -7.61 -5.86 -19.49
N VAL A 28 -7.77 -6.28 -18.23
CA VAL A 28 -7.16 -7.51 -17.68
C VAL A 28 -7.77 -8.78 -18.28
N GLU A 29 -9.10 -8.81 -18.47
CA GLU A 29 -9.81 -9.86 -19.20
C GLU A 29 -9.33 -9.98 -20.66
N ALA A 30 -8.86 -8.87 -21.26
CA ALA A 30 -8.26 -8.86 -22.59
C ALA A 30 -6.74 -9.18 -22.59
N GLY A 31 -6.21 -9.72 -21.49
CA GLY A 31 -4.81 -10.16 -21.38
C GLY A 31 -3.80 -9.05 -21.09
N ARG A 32 -4.24 -7.87 -20.63
CA ARG A 32 -3.31 -6.76 -20.31
C ARG A 32 -2.95 -6.70 -18.84
N ASP A 33 -1.69 -6.40 -18.56
CA ASP A 33 -1.24 -6.01 -17.22
C ASP A 33 -1.59 -4.54 -16.95
N VAL A 34 -2.34 -4.30 -15.89
CA VAL A 34 -2.87 -2.99 -15.52
C VAL A 34 -2.41 -2.62 -14.12
N VAL A 35 -1.92 -1.40 -13.96
CA VAL A 35 -1.54 -0.84 -12.66
C VAL A 35 -2.43 0.37 -12.35
N ILE A 36 -3.02 0.39 -11.16
CA ILE A 36 -3.73 1.55 -10.61
C ILE A 36 -2.92 2.09 -9.43
N LEU A 37 -2.53 3.36 -9.52
CA LEU A 37 -1.99 4.13 -8.40
C LEU A 37 -3.10 4.99 -7.81
N LEU A 38 -3.57 4.66 -6.60
CA LEU A 38 -4.69 5.31 -5.94
C LEU A 38 -4.21 6.18 -4.77
N ASP A 39 -4.44 7.49 -4.85
CA ASP A 39 -4.18 8.42 -3.76
C ASP A 39 -5.50 9.14 -3.36
N SER A 40 -6.22 8.70 -2.33
CA SER A 40 -5.92 7.64 -1.36
C SER A 40 -7.10 6.71 -1.12
N ILE A 41 -6.82 5.48 -0.66
CA ILE A 41 -7.89 4.53 -0.34
C ILE A 41 -8.70 4.95 0.89
N THR A 42 -8.06 5.64 1.84
CA THR A 42 -8.73 6.22 3.02
C THR A 42 -9.80 7.23 2.61
N ARG A 43 -9.48 8.13 1.67
CA ARG A 43 -10.44 9.11 1.16
C ARG A 43 -11.56 8.46 0.36
N LEU A 44 -11.24 7.45 -0.45
CA LEU A 44 -12.25 6.68 -1.17
C LEU A 44 -13.23 5.99 -0.21
N ALA A 45 -12.74 5.35 0.86
CA ALA A 45 -13.58 4.72 1.88
C ALA A 45 -14.48 5.72 2.61
N ARG A 46 -13.97 6.92 2.92
CA ARG A 46 -14.79 8.02 3.47
C ARG A 46 -15.90 8.46 2.53
N ALA A 47 -15.63 8.55 1.23
CA ALA A 47 -16.63 8.88 0.22
C ALA A 47 -17.73 7.80 0.19
N TYR A 48 -17.36 6.52 0.15
CA TYR A 48 -18.33 5.42 0.24
C TYR A 48 -19.16 5.46 1.53
N ASN A 49 -18.55 5.76 2.68
CA ASN A 49 -19.27 5.87 3.94
C ASN A 49 -20.28 7.02 3.95
N SER A 50 -19.97 8.13 3.28
CA SER A 50 -20.87 9.29 3.19
C SER A 50 -22.08 9.01 2.28
N GLU A 51 -21.89 8.18 1.24
CA GLU A 51 -22.94 7.81 0.28
C GLU A 51 -23.76 6.58 0.71
N THR A 52 -23.32 5.86 1.74
CA THR A 52 -24.00 4.66 2.22
C THR A 52 -25.13 5.03 3.18
N GLN A 53 -26.33 4.51 2.90
CA GLN A 53 -27.45 4.61 3.85
C GLN A 53 -27.15 3.79 5.10
N ASN A 54 -27.44 4.35 6.27
CA ASN A 54 -27.12 3.73 7.56
C ASN A 54 -27.80 2.35 7.68
N SER A 55 -26.98 1.31 7.83
CA SER A 55 -27.43 -0.08 7.96
C SER A 55 -27.92 -0.42 9.38
N GLY A 56 -27.77 0.52 10.32
CA GLY A 56 -28.04 0.32 11.75
C GLY A 56 -26.89 -0.36 12.50
N ARG A 57 -25.80 -0.73 11.82
CA ARG A 57 -24.60 -1.32 12.42
C ARG A 57 -23.40 -0.40 12.22
N ILE A 58 -23.23 0.53 13.16
CA ILE A 58 -22.11 1.48 13.18
C ILE A 58 -20.95 0.86 13.96
N LEU A 59 -19.79 0.74 13.31
CA LEU A 59 -18.53 0.36 13.93
C LEU A 59 -17.97 1.51 14.76
N SER A 60 -17.00 1.18 15.61
CA SER A 60 -16.15 2.17 16.28
C SER A 60 -15.66 3.23 15.28
N GLY A 61 -15.68 4.51 15.66
CA GLY A 61 -15.22 5.59 14.79
C GLY A 61 -16.25 6.10 13.76
N GLY A 62 -17.52 5.68 13.83
CA GLY A 62 -18.59 6.23 13.00
C GLY A 62 -18.64 5.68 11.57
N VAL A 63 -18.00 4.54 11.34
CA VAL A 63 -18.00 3.84 10.04
C VAL A 63 -19.15 2.84 10.02
N ASP A 64 -19.98 2.90 8.99
CA ASP A 64 -21.00 1.87 8.79
C ASP A 64 -20.32 0.56 8.32
N ALA A 65 -20.68 -0.58 8.92
CA ALA A 65 -20.07 -1.86 8.58
C ALA A 65 -20.25 -2.24 7.09
N SER A 66 -21.36 -1.83 6.47
CA SER A 66 -21.64 -2.06 5.05
C SER A 66 -20.88 -1.10 4.13
N ALA A 67 -20.54 0.10 4.61
CA ALA A 67 -19.84 1.12 3.82
C ALA A 67 -18.45 0.67 3.36
N LEU A 68 -17.80 -0.22 4.12
CA LEU A 68 -16.46 -0.74 3.76
C LEU A 68 -16.49 -1.88 2.75
N GLN A 69 -17.65 -2.49 2.48
CA GLN A 69 -17.73 -3.62 1.55
C GLN A 69 -17.28 -3.25 0.13
N LYS A 70 -17.78 -2.13 -0.39
CA LYS A 70 -17.43 -1.66 -1.75
C LYS A 70 -15.95 -1.25 -1.86
N PRO A 71 -15.39 -0.43 -0.96
CA PRO A 71 -13.94 -0.15 -0.93
C PRO A 71 -13.07 -1.42 -0.83
N LYS A 72 -13.43 -2.38 0.03
CA LYS A 72 -12.70 -3.66 0.14
C LYS A 72 -12.76 -4.46 -1.16
N ARG A 73 -13.92 -4.49 -1.82
CA ARG A 73 -14.07 -5.13 -3.14
C ARG A 73 -13.26 -4.42 -4.23
N PHE A 74 -13.18 -3.09 -4.20
CA PHE A 74 -12.34 -2.32 -5.11
C PHE A 74 -10.86 -2.72 -4.95
N PHE A 75 -10.35 -2.72 -3.71
CA PHE A 75 -8.95 -3.04 -3.45
C PHE A 75 -8.62 -4.51 -3.70
N GLY A 76 -9.50 -5.41 -3.27
CA GLY A 76 -9.41 -6.86 -3.52
C GLY A 76 -9.67 -7.27 -4.98
N ALA A 77 -9.94 -6.32 -5.88
CA ALA A 77 -9.93 -6.61 -7.31
C ALA A 77 -8.51 -6.89 -7.82
N ALA A 78 -7.48 -6.32 -7.18
CA ALA A 78 -6.09 -6.59 -7.50
C ALA A 78 -5.76 -8.09 -7.38
N ARG A 79 -5.25 -8.69 -8.45
CA ARG A 79 -4.93 -10.12 -8.53
C ARG A 79 -4.09 -10.40 -9.78
N ASN A 80 -3.30 -11.47 -9.70
CA ASN A 80 -2.70 -12.10 -10.87
C ASN A 80 -3.67 -13.15 -11.42
N ILE A 81 -3.88 -13.21 -12.73
CA ILE A 81 -4.78 -14.18 -13.39
C ILE A 81 -3.95 -15.07 -14.31
N GLU A 82 -4.02 -16.39 -14.12
CA GLU A 82 -3.17 -17.36 -14.84
C GLU A 82 -3.43 -17.37 -16.36
N GLU A 83 -4.69 -17.29 -16.77
CA GLU A 83 -5.09 -17.28 -18.19
C GLU A 83 -5.40 -15.87 -18.73
N GLY A 84 -4.96 -14.83 -18.01
CA GLY A 84 -5.24 -13.43 -18.34
C GLY A 84 -4.06 -12.51 -18.09
N GLY A 85 -4.33 -11.21 -17.98
CA GLY A 85 -3.35 -10.25 -17.46
C GLY A 85 -3.37 -10.17 -15.94
N SER A 86 -2.64 -9.21 -15.38
CA SER A 86 -2.64 -8.90 -13.95
C SER A 86 -3.24 -7.52 -13.65
N LEU A 87 -3.90 -7.41 -12.49
CA LEU A 87 -4.32 -6.12 -11.92
C LEU A 87 -3.52 -5.84 -10.67
N THR A 88 -2.65 -4.83 -10.72
CA THR A 88 -1.94 -4.32 -9.55
C THR A 88 -2.59 -3.03 -9.08
N ILE A 89 -2.88 -2.93 -7.79
CA ILE A 89 -3.37 -1.69 -7.17
C ILE A 89 -2.41 -1.32 -6.04
N LEU A 90 -1.78 -0.17 -6.17
CA LEU A 90 -1.00 0.45 -5.09
C LEU A 90 -1.79 1.66 -4.61
N ALA A 91 -2.16 1.67 -3.33
CA ALA A 91 -2.92 2.76 -2.75
C ALA A 91 -2.24 3.34 -1.53
N THR A 92 -2.27 4.67 -1.40
CA THR A 92 -1.85 5.33 -0.16
C THR A 92 -2.95 5.17 0.88
N ALA A 93 -2.54 4.91 2.13
CA ALA A 93 -3.43 4.88 3.28
C ALA A 93 -2.92 5.89 4.31
N LEU A 94 -3.83 6.68 4.87
CA LEU A 94 -3.51 7.65 5.91
C LEU A 94 -3.62 6.98 7.28
N ILE A 95 -2.57 7.10 8.08
CA ILE A 95 -2.50 6.68 9.48
C ILE A 95 -2.08 7.87 10.34
N GLU A 96 -2.26 7.78 11.66
CA GLU A 96 -1.88 8.83 12.61
C GLU A 96 -2.49 10.21 12.28
N THR A 97 -3.72 10.22 11.76
CA THR A 97 -4.48 11.44 11.43
C THR A 97 -5.20 12.02 12.64
N GLY A 98 -5.25 11.29 13.76
CA GLY A 98 -6.08 11.60 14.93
C GLY A 98 -7.56 11.26 14.76
N SER A 99 -7.96 10.72 13.59
CA SER A 99 -9.33 10.31 13.33
C SER A 99 -9.50 8.81 13.54
N ARG A 100 -10.31 8.44 14.53
CA ARG A 100 -10.70 7.04 14.80
C ARG A 100 -11.34 6.34 13.60
N MET A 101 -11.98 7.10 12.70
CA MET A 101 -12.51 6.60 11.44
C MET A 101 -11.40 6.07 10.52
N ASP A 102 -10.28 6.80 10.43
CA ASP A 102 -9.16 6.43 9.55
C ASP A 102 -8.42 5.21 10.08
N GLU A 103 -8.27 5.12 11.41
CA GLU A 103 -7.70 3.95 12.07
C GLU A 103 -8.50 2.68 11.76
N VAL A 104 -9.83 2.76 11.87
CA VAL A 104 -10.72 1.62 11.55
C VAL A 104 -10.68 1.26 10.07
N ILE A 105 -10.66 2.27 9.18
CA ILE A 105 -10.49 2.04 7.74
C ILE A 105 -9.16 1.33 7.46
N PHE A 106 -8.06 1.79 8.06
CA PHE A 106 -6.74 1.21 7.87
C PHE A 106 -6.68 -0.26 8.30
N GLU A 107 -7.16 -0.59 9.50
CA GLU A 107 -7.17 -1.96 10.01
C GLU A 107 -8.00 -2.91 9.12
N GLU A 108 -9.12 -2.43 8.57
CA GLU A 108 -9.96 -3.22 7.65
C GLU A 108 -9.26 -3.52 6.30
N PHE A 109 -8.40 -2.61 5.84
CA PHE A 109 -7.62 -2.80 4.62
C PHE A 109 -6.33 -3.60 4.82
N LYS A 110 -5.73 -3.56 6.00
CA LYS A 110 -4.54 -4.34 6.37
C LYS A 110 -4.75 -5.85 6.15
N GLY A 111 -5.96 -6.34 6.43
CA GLY A 111 -6.34 -7.72 6.16
C GLY A 111 -6.53 -8.06 4.68
N THR A 112 -6.73 -7.05 3.82
CA THR A 112 -7.08 -7.22 2.40
C THR A 112 -5.84 -7.20 1.49
N GLY A 113 -4.83 -6.40 1.83
CA GLY A 113 -3.59 -6.29 1.07
C GLY A 113 -2.60 -7.44 1.31
N ASN A 114 -1.60 -7.54 0.42
CA ASN A 114 -0.47 -8.46 0.54
C ASN A 114 0.90 -7.78 0.54
N LEU A 115 0.94 -6.45 0.36
CA LEU A 115 2.14 -5.62 0.37
C LEU A 115 1.87 -4.36 1.19
N GLU A 116 2.77 -4.06 2.12
CA GLU A 116 2.72 -2.86 2.97
C GLU A 116 4.07 -2.14 2.89
N ILE A 117 4.02 -0.84 2.58
CA ILE A 117 5.18 0.06 2.60
C ILE A 117 4.86 1.14 3.62
N VAL A 118 5.49 1.04 4.79
CA VAL A 118 5.24 1.93 5.91
C VAL A 118 6.22 3.10 5.85
N LEU A 119 5.69 4.32 6.01
CA LEU A 119 6.48 5.54 6.08
C LEU A 119 6.50 6.07 7.52
N ASP A 120 7.68 6.43 8.02
CA ASP A 120 7.87 6.92 9.39
C ASP A 120 8.04 8.45 9.40
N ARG A 121 7.15 9.13 10.15
CA ARG A 121 7.16 10.59 10.29
C ARG A 121 8.46 11.12 10.88
N ARG A 122 9.07 10.41 11.84
CA ARG A 122 10.32 10.82 12.51
C ARG A 122 11.49 10.80 11.55
N VAL A 123 11.52 9.85 10.62
CA VAL A 123 12.52 9.77 9.55
C VAL A 123 12.35 10.94 8.57
N ALA A 124 11.11 11.24 8.20
CA ALA A 124 10.78 12.38 7.33
C ALA A 124 11.11 13.74 7.98
N ASP A 125 10.83 13.93 9.27
CA ASP A 125 11.13 15.15 10.03
C ASP A 125 12.63 15.44 10.09
N ARG A 126 13.47 14.39 10.03
CA ARG A 126 14.93 14.47 9.92
C ARG A 126 15.43 14.69 8.48
N ARG A 127 14.51 14.85 7.51
CA ARG A 127 14.78 15.03 6.07
C ARG A 127 15.53 13.85 5.44
N ILE A 128 15.34 12.64 5.96
CA ILE A 128 15.90 11.42 5.39
C ILE A 128 14.87 10.84 4.43
N PHE A 129 15.25 10.67 3.16
CA PHE A 129 14.36 10.15 2.12
C PHE A 129 15.01 9.02 1.32
N PRO A 130 14.26 7.96 0.95
CA PRO A 130 12.84 7.73 1.29
C PRO A 130 12.62 7.43 2.78
N ALA A 131 11.53 7.93 3.37
CA ALA A 131 11.27 7.86 4.82
C ALA A 131 10.61 6.54 5.24
N LEU A 132 11.25 5.41 4.96
CA LEU A 132 10.68 4.07 5.14
C LEU A 132 10.90 3.52 6.55
N GLU A 133 9.92 2.77 7.06
CA GLU A 133 10.08 1.89 8.21
C GLU A 133 10.24 0.44 7.74
N ILE A 134 11.48 0.00 7.55
CA ILE A 134 11.81 -1.31 6.96
C ILE A 134 11.21 -2.47 7.77
N GLN A 135 11.21 -2.37 9.10
CA GLN A 135 10.72 -3.44 9.98
C GLN A 135 9.22 -3.68 9.85
N LYS A 136 8.42 -2.63 9.61
CA LYS A 136 6.97 -2.77 9.42
C LYS A 136 6.57 -2.97 7.96
N SER A 137 7.47 -2.74 7.02
CA SER A 137 7.23 -2.93 5.59
C SER A 137 7.51 -4.37 5.16
N GLY A 138 6.73 -4.91 4.24
CA GLY A 138 6.93 -6.27 3.74
C GLY A 138 5.88 -6.71 2.72
N THR A 139 6.16 -7.85 2.10
CA THR A 139 5.30 -8.47 1.07
C THR A 139 5.07 -9.93 1.43
N ARG A 140 3.83 -10.38 1.41
CA ARG A 140 3.50 -11.79 1.63
C ARG A 140 3.94 -12.61 0.41
N LYS A 141 4.47 -13.80 0.66
CA LYS A 141 4.97 -14.73 -0.36
C LYS A 141 6.06 -14.12 -1.26
N GLU A 142 6.97 -13.34 -0.67
CA GLU A 142 8.06 -12.70 -1.42
C GLU A 142 9.04 -13.70 -2.06
N GLU A 143 9.05 -14.96 -1.60
CA GLU A 143 9.77 -16.07 -2.23
C GLU A 143 9.30 -16.42 -3.64
N LEU A 144 8.11 -15.97 -4.04
CA LEU A 144 7.61 -16.11 -5.42
C LEU A 144 8.11 -14.99 -6.34
N LEU A 145 8.67 -13.92 -5.78
CA LEU A 145 9.03 -12.69 -6.50
C LEU A 145 10.54 -12.49 -6.60
N LEU A 146 11.30 -13.02 -5.64
CA LEU A 146 12.73 -12.79 -5.51
C LEU A 146 13.51 -14.08 -5.75
N ASP A 147 14.73 -13.94 -6.27
CA ASP A 147 15.66 -15.05 -6.37
C ASP A 147 16.01 -15.58 -4.97
N PRO A 148 16.16 -16.91 -4.75
CA PRO A 148 16.46 -17.47 -3.44
C PRO A 148 17.72 -16.89 -2.77
N ASP A 149 18.78 -16.60 -3.54
CA ASP A 149 20.01 -16.02 -3.01
C ASP A 149 19.82 -14.54 -2.64
N GLU A 150 19.03 -13.80 -3.42
CA GLU A 150 18.64 -12.43 -3.12
C GLU A 150 17.82 -12.39 -1.81
N LEU A 151 16.82 -13.25 -1.69
CA LEU A 151 15.95 -13.34 -0.52
C LEU A 151 16.74 -13.63 0.76
N LYS A 152 17.70 -14.57 0.70
CA LYS A 152 18.57 -14.89 1.83
C LYS A 152 19.36 -13.67 2.30
N ARG A 153 19.88 -12.87 1.36
CA ARG A 153 20.63 -11.64 1.64
C ARG A 153 19.75 -10.54 2.22
N ILE A 154 18.54 -10.37 1.68
CA ILE A 154 17.53 -9.44 2.20
C ILE A 154 17.16 -9.81 3.65
N TYR A 155 17.00 -11.09 3.97
CA TYR A 155 16.73 -11.53 5.33
C TYR A 155 17.89 -11.24 6.29
N MET A 156 19.13 -11.41 5.85
CA MET A 156 20.30 -11.01 6.67
C MET A 156 20.32 -9.49 6.89
N LEU A 157 20.07 -8.70 5.84
CA LEU A 157 19.93 -7.25 5.97
C LEU A 157 18.84 -6.87 6.97
N ARG A 158 17.66 -7.48 6.87
CA ARG A 158 16.56 -7.23 7.82
C ARG A 158 16.94 -7.56 9.26
N LYS A 159 17.69 -8.63 9.50
CA LYS A 159 18.22 -8.98 10.83
C LYS A 159 19.17 -7.91 11.37
N VAL A 160 20.10 -7.44 10.56
CA VAL A 160 21.04 -6.36 10.96
C VAL A 160 20.29 -5.08 11.30
N LEU A 161 19.26 -4.74 10.52
CA LEU A 161 18.44 -3.55 10.75
C LEU A 161 17.41 -3.72 11.87
N HIS A 162 17.23 -4.91 12.44
CA HIS A 162 16.15 -5.18 13.41
C HIS A 162 16.37 -4.51 14.76
N ASP A 163 17.64 -4.46 15.19
CA ASP A 163 18.01 -3.89 16.49
C ASP A 163 18.17 -2.36 16.44
N MET A 164 18.05 -1.76 15.25
CA MET A 164 18.19 -0.33 15.01
C MET A 164 16.85 0.37 15.05
N ASN A 165 16.82 1.62 15.53
CA ASN A 165 15.62 2.44 15.35
C ASN A 165 15.45 2.84 13.86
N PRO A 166 14.26 3.32 13.44
CA PRO A 166 14.01 3.61 12.03
C PRO A 166 14.94 4.67 11.40
N ILE A 167 15.40 5.65 12.18
CA ILE A 167 16.32 6.69 11.69
C ILE A 167 17.69 6.08 11.40
N GLU A 168 18.28 5.38 12.38
CA GLU A 168 19.57 4.70 12.23
C GLU A 168 19.55 3.66 11.12
N SER A 169 18.47 2.88 11.03
CA SER A 169 18.28 1.88 9.99
C SER A 169 18.36 2.50 8.59
N MET A 170 17.66 3.61 8.39
CA MET A 170 17.62 4.30 7.10
C MET A 170 18.93 5.00 6.77
N GLU A 171 19.60 5.63 7.75
CA GLU A 171 20.91 6.25 7.55
C GLU A 171 21.96 5.22 7.14
N LEU A 172 22.03 4.08 7.86
CA LEU A 172 22.95 2.99 7.53
C LEU A 172 22.67 2.41 6.15
N LEU A 173 21.40 2.13 5.84
CA LEU A 173 21.01 1.56 4.55
C LEU A 173 21.41 2.50 3.40
N LEU A 174 21.11 3.80 3.52
CA LEU A 174 21.45 4.79 2.51
C LEU A 174 22.96 4.98 2.36
N ASP A 175 23.72 5.02 3.46
CA ASP A 175 25.18 5.12 3.42
C ASP A 175 25.80 3.93 2.68
N ARG A 176 25.31 2.71 2.91
CA ARG A 176 25.80 1.50 2.23
C ARG A 176 25.38 1.46 0.77
N MET A 177 24.11 1.72 0.46
CA MET A 177 23.61 1.69 -0.92
C MET A 177 24.34 2.71 -1.81
N ARG A 178 24.62 3.92 -1.31
CA ARG A 178 25.33 4.97 -2.06
C ARG A 178 26.76 4.59 -2.47
N LYS A 179 27.37 3.62 -1.80
CA LYS A 179 28.73 3.12 -2.12
C LYS A 179 28.74 2.11 -3.26
N THR A 180 27.57 1.74 -3.78
CA THR A 180 27.40 0.73 -4.83
C THR A 180 26.60 1.29 -6.00
N ARG A 181 26.75 0.69 -7.18
CA ARG A 181 26.06 1.13 -8.40
C ARG A 181 24.72 0.44 -8.60
N SER A 182 24.46 -0.66 -7.92
CA SER A 182 23.23 -1.44 -8.06
C SER A 182 22.88 -2.18 -6.76
N ASN A 183 21.60 -2.54 -6.61
CA ASN A 183 21.14 -3.37 -5.49
C ASN A 183 21.82 -4.74 -5.48
N ALA A 184 22.12 -5.31 -6.65
CA ALA A 184 22.85 -6.57 -6.76
C ALA A 184 24.26 -6.45 -6.16
N GLU A 185 25.00 -5.40 -6.52
CA GLU A 185 26.32 -5.12 -5.95
C GLU A 185 26.24 -4.87 -4.43
N PHE A 186 25.25 -4.11 -3.98
CA PHE A 186 24.99 -3.90 -2.56
C PHE A 186 24.77 -5.22 -1.81
N LEU A 187 23.83 -6.05 -2.25
CA LEU A 187 23.52 -7.33 -1.61
C LEU A 187 24.68 -8.32 -1.68
N LEU A 188 25.49 -8.30 -2.76
CA LEU A 188 26.71 -9.10 -2.87
C LEU A 188 27.81 -8.60 -1.92
N SER A 189 27.95 -7.28 -1.73
CA SER A 189 28.93 -6.70 -0.81
C SER A 189 28.65 -7.00 0.66
N MET A 190 27.40 -7.38 0.98
CA MET A 190 27.03 -7.95 2.27
C MET A 190 27.58 -9.39 2.35
N ASN A 191 28.87 -9.49 2.66
CA ASN A 191 29.52 -10.76 2.92
C ASN A 191 29.15 -11.29 4.31
N VAL A 192 28.89 -12.60 4.33
CA VAL A 192 28.69 -13.45 5.52
C VAL A 192 29.96 -13.49 6.36
#